data_AF-A0AAU6JRP2-F1
#
_entry.id   AF-A0AAU6JRP2-F1
#
_cell.length_a   1.000
_cell.length_b   1.000
_cell.length_c   1.000
_cell.angle_alpha   90.00
_cell.angle_beta   90.00
_cell.angle_gamma   90.00
#
_symmetry.space_group_name_H-M   'P 1'
#
loop_
_entity.id
_entity.type
_entity.pdbx_description
1 polymer ?
#
loop_
_entity_poly.entity_id
_entity_poly.type
_entity_poly.pdbx_seq_one_letter_code
_entity_poly.pdbx_strand_id
1 'polypeptide(L)'
;MTSTPQSDPMPPADYRLLLPEGWFRVDITPERREQSVDALVERQFKGIDNAPQIKAQVRQEMLGQAARAFDEGGIELYLSLQQAGPFTVPASLLIALGLPPQGGHLPALHDIADRLAAEEKDSREVSVVELAAGTALRVREEYDPARDRPPVGAEKEAELALPSVTLDYQVQVPGAEAILILTFSTPLVQIADAMVDLFDAVAGSLSWTDAA
;
A
#
# COMPACT_ATOMS: atom_id res chain seq x y z
N MET A 1 -44.37 -10.75 16.96
CA MET A 1 -43.13 -10.03 16.62
C MET A 1 -42.09 -11.10 16.32
N THR A 2 -41.95 -11.46 15.06
CA THR A 2 -41.02 -12.51 14.62
C THR A 2 -39.69 -11.79 14.34
N SER A 3 -38.73 -11.92 15.26
CA SER A 3 -37.38 -11.43 15.04
C SER A 3 -36.72 -12.28 13.96
N THR A 4 -36.47 -11.68 12.79
CA THR A 4 -35.64 -12.28 11.74
C THR A 4 -34.23 -12.49 12.31
N PRO A 5 -33.61 -13.67 12.19
CA PRO A 5 -32.21 -13.82 12.52
C PRO A 5 -31.40 -12.92 11.59
N GLN A 6 -30.68 -11.98 12.17
CA GLN A 6 -29.69 -11.15 11.48
C GLN A 6 -28.59 -12.12 11.05
N SER A 7 -28.60 -12.54 9.78
CA SER A 7 -27.52 -13.36 9.23
C SER A 7 -26.22 -12.58 9.39
N ASP A 8 -25.26 -13.13 10.13
CA ASP A 8 -23.91 -12.60 10.11
C ASP A 8 -23.44 -12.53 8.65
N PRO A 9 -22.95 -11.37 8.17
CA PRO A 9 -22.51 -11.25 6.81
C PRO A 9 -21.38 -12.25 6.60
N MET A 10 -21.55 -13.15 5.62
CA MET A 10 -20.49 -14.05 5.20
C MET A 10 -19.30 -13.19 4.73
N PRO A 11 -18.05 -13.52 5.10
CA PRO A 11 -16.92 -12.72 4.68
C PRO A 11 -16.84 -12.66 3.16
N PRO A 12 -16.49 -11.49 2.58
CA PRO A 12 -16.36 -11.36 1.15
C PRO A 12 -15.25 -12.27 0.63
N ALA A 13 -15.40 -12.73 -0.60
CA ALA A 13 -14.42 -13.62 -1.22
C ALA A 13 -13.21 -12.85 -1.78
N ASP A 14 -13.44 -11.60 -2.21
CA ASP A 14 -12.41 -10.76 -2.82
C ASP A 14 -12.76 -9.26 -2.68
N TYR A 15 -11.90 -8.39 -3.19
CA TYR A 15 -12.14 -6.95 -3.28
C TYR A 15 -11.87 -6.42 -4.69
N ARG A 16 -12.38 -5.23 -4.97
CA ARG A 16 -12.12 -4.49 -6.20
C ARG A 16 -11.62 -3.10 -5.88
N LEU A 17 -10.61 -2.67 -6.63
CA LEU A 17 -10.02 -1.34 -6.56
C LEU A 17 -9.93 -0.74 -7.97
N LEU A 18 -10.29 0.53 -8.13
CA LEU A 18 -10.10 1.25 -9.38
C LEU A 18 -8.74 1.97 -9.33
N LEU A 19 -7.87 1.64 -10.27
CA LEU A 19 -6.56 2.25 -10.39
C LEU A 19 -6.49 3.18 -11.60
N PRO A 20 -5.75 4.30 -11.51
CA PRO A 20 -5.51 5.18 -12.65
C PRO A 20 -4.80 4.45 -13.80
N GLU A 21 -4.88 5.02 -15.00
CA GLU A 21 -4.12 4.51 -16.13
C GLU A 21 -2.61 4.57 -15.85
N GLY A 22 -1.88 3.54 -16.25
CA GLY A 22 -0.42 3.48 -16.06
C GLY A 22 0.02 2.88 -14.73
N TRP A 23 -0.90 2.35 -13.92
CA TRP A 23 -0.58 1.51 -12.77
C TRP A 23 -0.44 0.05 -13.19
N PHE A 24 0.65 -0.58 -12.77
CA PHE A 24 1.00 -1.95 -13.12
C PHE A 24 1.02 -2.83 -11.88
N ARG A 25 0.29 -3.94 -11.92
CA ARG A 25 0.34 -4.98 -10.91
C ARG A 25 1.67 -5.74 -11.03
N VAL A 26 2.33 -5.90 -9.89
CA VAL A 26 3.47 -6.77 -9.67
C VAL A 26 3.00 -7.91 -8.77
N ASP A 27 2.97 -9.12 -9.30
CA ASP A 27 2.71 -10.30 -8.47
C ASP A 27 3.90 -10.51 -7.55
N ILE A 28 3.69 -10.47 -6.24
CA ILE A 28 4.76 -10.58 -5.23
C ILE A 28 4.86 -11.99 -4.64
N THR A 29 4.05 -12.95 -5.10
CA THR A 29 4.12 -14.34 -4.63
C THR A 29 5.42 -15.01 -5.10
N PRO A 30 6.03 -15.91 -4.30
CA PRO A 30 7.31 -16.53 -4.64
C PRO A 30 7.35 -17.19 -6.02
N GLU A 31 6.22 -17.73 -6.50
CA GLU A 31 6.11 -18.46 -7.76
C GLU A 31 6.11 -17.55 -8.98
N ARG A 32 5.62 -16.31 -8.85
CA ARG A 32 5.41 -15.38 -9.97
C ARG A 32 6.25 -14.11 -9.89
N ARG A 33 6.84 -13.81 -8.73
CA ARG A 33 7.61 -12.60 -8.46
C ARG A 33 8.72 -12.35 -9.47
N GLU A 34 9.52 -13.37 -9.79
CA GLU A 34 10.62 -13.20 -10.74
C GLU A 34 10.11 -12.79 -12.12
N GLN A 35 9.12 -13.51 -12.65
CA GLN A 35 8.54 -13.22 -13.96
C GLN A 35 7.89 -11.83 -14.00
N SER A 36 7.18 -11.45 -12.92
CA SER A 36 6.51 -10.15 -12.84
C SER A 36 7.50 -8.99 -12.80
N VAL A 37 8.59 -9.13 -12.02
CA VAL A 37 9.66 -8.13 -11.96
C VAL A 37 10.40 -8.04 -13.29
N ASP A 38 10.67 -9.17 -13.95
CA ASP A 38 11.30 -9.19 -15.28
C ASP A 38 10.48 -8.41 -16.30
N ALA A 39 9.17 -8.68 -16.38
CA ALA A 39 8.28 -7.99 -17.30
C ALA A 39 8.27 -6.47 -17.05
N LEU A 40 8.32 -6.05 -15.78
CA LEU A 40 8.32 -4.65 -15.40
C LEU A 40 9.65 -3.95 -15.75
N VAL A 41 10.78 -4.59 -15.44
CA VAL A 41 12.11 -4.07 -15.76
C VAL A 41 12.32 -4.00 -17.27
N GLU A 42 11.91 -5.02 -18.03
CA GLU A 42 11.97 -4.98 -19.50
C GLU A 42 11.16 -3.81 -20.08
N ARG A 43 10.00 -3.52 -19.49
CA ARG A 43 9.17 -2.39 -19.90
C ARG A 43 9.84 -1.05 -19.60
N GLN A 44 10.38 -0.89 -18.40
CA GLN A 44 11.01 0.35 -17.97
C GLN A 44 12.29 0.68 -18.77
N PHE A 45 13.05 -0.35 -19.14
CA PHE A 45 14.29 -0.20 -19.90
C PHE A 45 14.10 -0.34 -21.42
N LYS A 46 12.85 -0.38 -21.91
CA LYS A 46 12.58 -0.51 -23.34
C LYS A 46 13.13 0.71 -24.10
N GLY A 47 14.08 0.48 -24.99
CA GLY A 47 14.76 1.53 -25.75
C GLY A 47 15.98 2.13 -25.05
N ILE A 48 16.40 1.59 -23.90
CA ILE A 48 17.62 1.96 -23.18
C ILE A 48 18.66 0.83 -23.34
N ASP A 49 19.45 0.88 -24.42
CA ASP A 49 20.41 -0.20 -24.73
C ASP A 49 21.74 -0.12 -23.97
N ASN A 50 22.06 1.02 -23.33
CA ASN A 50 23.39 1.28 -22.74
C ASN A 50 23.46 1.18 -21.21
N ALA A 51 22.58 0.41 -20.56
CA ALA A 51 22.57 0.33 -19.08
C ALA A 51 22.32 -1.09 -18.50
N PRO A 52 23.02 -2.15 -18.98
CA PRO A 52 22.77 -3.52 -18.50
C PRO A 52 23.07 -3.68 -17.00
N GLN A 53 24.07 -2.98 -16.46
CA GLN A 53 24.39 -3.03 -15.02
C GLN A 53 23.30 -2.38 -14.17
N ILE A 54 22.78 -1.22 -14.60
CA ILE A 54 21.70 -0.52 -13.89
C ILE A 54 20.42 -1.35 -13.95
N LYS A 55 20.11 -1.94 -15.11
CA LYS A 55 18.97 -2.84 -15.26
C LYS A 55 19.05 -4.03 -14.30
N ALA A 56 20.22 -4.66 -14.19
CA ALA A 56 20.43 -5.76 -13.25
C ALA A 56 20.30 -5.31 -11.79
N GLN A 57 20.80 -4.12 -11.44
CA GLN A 57 20.67 -3.56 -10.10
C GLN A 57 19.20 -3.29 -9.73
N VAL A 58 18.47 -2.57 -10.58
CA VAL A 58 17.04 -2.29 -10.38
C VAL A 58 16.25 -3.59 -10.24
N ARG A 59 16.52 -4.60 -11.08
CA ARG A 59 15.89 -5.91 -10.95
C ARG A 59 16.10 -6.53 -9.56
N GLN A 60 17.33 -6.52 -9.04
CA GLN A 60 17.63 -7.11 -7.73
C GLN A 60 16.96 -6.34 -6.59
N GLU A 61 16.95 -5.01 -6.66
CA GLU A 61 16.27 -4.15 -5.68
C GLU A 61 14.75 -4.44 -5.67
N MET A 62 14.12 -4.54 -6.84
CA MET A 62 12.69 -4.86 -6.96
C MET A 62 12.36 -6.26 -6.45
N LEU A 63 13.21 -7.26 -6.71
CA LEU A 63 13.03 -8.61 -6.15
C LEU A 63 13.11 -8.61 -4.61
N GLY A 64 14.09 -7.89 -4.06
CA GLY A 64 14.24 -7.74 -2.61
C GLY A 64 13.04 -7.06 -1.97
N GLN A 65 12.55 -5.96 -2.56
CA GLN A 65 11.36 -5.25 -2.09
C GLN A 65 10.10 -6.10 -2.18
N ALA A 66 9.87 -6.79 -3.30
CA ALA A 66 8.73 -7.69 -3.45
C ALA A 66 8.78 -8.88 -2.49
N ALA A 67 9.98 -9.36 -2.14
CA ALA A 67 10.15 -10.39 -1.12
C ALA A 67 9.74 -9.92 0.27
N ARG A 68 10.26 -8.77 0.70
CA ARG A 68 9.93 -8.18 2.01
C ARG A 68 8.44 -7.88 2.11
N ALA A 69 7.87 -7.27 1.07
CA ALA A 69 6.45 -6.97 1.01
C ALA A 69 5.60 -8.22 1.22
N PHE A 70 5.95 -9.35 0.59
CA PHE A 70 5.25 -10.62 0.79
C PHE A 70 5.44 -11.17 2.20
N ASP A 71 6.66 -11.15 2.73
CA ASP A 71 6.98 -11.63 4.08
C ASP A 71 6.24 -10.82 5.18
N GLU A 72 5.94 -9.55 4.90
CA GLU A 72 5.15 -8.64 5.75
C GLU A 72 3.62 -8.79 5.57
N GLY A 73 3.16 -9.77 4.77
CA GLY A 73 1.74 -10.04 4.55
C GLY A 73 1.14 -9.34 3.33
N GLY A 74 1.98 -8.73 2.49
CA GLY A 74 1.62 -8.19 1.19
C GLY A 74 1.07 -9.25 0.25
N ILE A 75 -0.09 -8.97 -0.33
CA ILE A 75 -0.76 -9.82 -1.32
C ILE A 75 -0.62 -9.27 -2.73
N GLU A 76 -0.57 -7.94 -2.90
CA GLU A 76 -0.48 -7.29 -4.21
C GLU A 76 0.38 -6.03 -4.13
N LEU A 77 1.25 -5.81 -5.12
CA LEU A 77 2.02 -4.58 -5.27
C LEU A 77 1.66 -3.92 -6.59
N TYR A 78 1.47 -2.61 -6.59
CA TYR A 78 1.23 -1.82 -7.78
C TYR A 78 2.25 -0.69 -7.87
N LEU A 79 2.69 -0.40 -9.09
CA LEU A 79 3.64 0.67 -9.37
C LEU A 79 3.10 1.56 -10.49
N SER A 80 3.11 2.87 -10.26
CA SER A 80 2.83 3.87 -11.27
C SER A 80 4.02 4.02 -12.20
N LEU A 81 3.79 3.78 -13.49
CA LEU A 81 4.69 4.15 -14.58
C LEU A 81 4.07 5.27 -15.44
N GLN A 82 3.11 6.01 -14.90
CA GLN A 82 2.43 7.09 -15.61
C GLN A 82 3.45 8.17 -16.00
N GLN A 83 3.38 8.65 -17.24
CA GLN A 83 4.20 9.75 -17.73
C GLN A 83 3.44 11.06 -17.67
N ALA A 84 4.06 12.07 -17.05
CA ALA A 84 3.63 13.47 -17.08
C ALA A 84 4.67 14.26 -17.89
N GLY A 85 4.44 14.38 -19.20
CA GLY A 85 5.43 14.92 -20.12
C GLY A 85 6.68 14.02 -20.18
N PRO A 86 7.90 14.55 -19.96
CA PRO A 86 9.13 13.76 -20.02
C PRO A 86 9.43 12.97 -18.73
N PHE A 87 8.65 13.18 -17.65
CA PHE A 87 8.92 12.57 -16.35
C PHE A 87 7.91 11.47 -16.03
N THR A 88 8.35 10.42 -15.35
CA THR A 88 7.45 9.45 -14.72
C THR A 88 6.97 9.99 -13.38
N VAL A 89 5.72 9.69 -13.02
CA VAL A 89 5.12 10.01 -11.72
C VAL A 89 5.31 8.80 -10.81
N PRO A 90 6.40 8.73 -10.00
CA PRO A 90 6.63 7.61 -9.12
C PRO A 90 5.60 7.56 -8.00
N ALA A 91 4.88 6.45 -7.94
CA ALA A 91 4.02 6.09 -6.83
C ALA A 91 3.93 4.56 -6.74
N SER A 92 3.71 4.05 -5.53
CA SER A 92 3.42 2.65 -5.29
C SER A 92 2.16 2.49 -4.44
N LEU A 93 1.55 1.32 -4.55
CA LEU A 93 0.49 0.84 -3.67
C LEU A 93 0.80 -0.60 -3.30
N LEU A 94 1.01 -0.86 -2.02
CA LEU A 94 1.07 -2.21 -1.47
C LEU A 94 -0.27 -2.53 -0.81
N ILE A 95 -0.84 -3.68 -1.15
CA ILE A 95 -2.01 -4.23 -0.48
C ILE A 95 -1.54 -5.41 0.36
N ALA A 96 -1.83 -5.37 1.66
CA ALA A 96 -1.51 -6.43 2.60
C ALA A 96 -2.76 -6.90 3.35
N LEU A 97 -2.75 -8.15 3.77
CA LEU A 97 -3.81 -8.74 4.60
C LEU A 97 -3.25 -9.04 5.99
N GLY A 98 -3.69 -8.26 6.98
CA GLY A 98 -3.35 -8.45 8.38
C GLY A 98 -4.33 -9.40 9.07
N LEU A 99 -3.81 -10.33 9.86
CA LEU A 99 -4.58 -11.21 10.73
C LEU A 99 -4.16 -10.98 12.19
N PRO A 100 -5.08 -11.03 13.16
CA PRO A 100 -4.73 -10.87 14.56
C PRO A 100 -3.86 -12.05 15.04
N PRO A 101 -2.84 -11.80 15.89
CA PRO A 101 -2.04 -12.86 16.45
C PRO A 101 -2.92 -13.75 17.33
N GLN A 102 -3.01 -15.04 16.96
CA GLN A 102 -3.66 -16.11 17.74
C GLN A 102 -5.21 -16.07 17.82
N GLY A 103 -5.89 -15.60 16.78
CA GLY A 103 -7.36 -15.69 16.72
C GLY A 103 -8.07 -14.81 17.75
N GLY A 104 -7.40 -13.75 18.22
CA GLY A 104 -8.03 -12.68 18.98
C GLY A 104 -8.85 -11.75 18.10
N HIS A 105 -9.44 -10.73 18.72
CA HIS A 105 -10.18 -9.69 18.01
C HIS A 105 -9.26 -8.57 17.57
N LEU A 106 -9.55 -7.99 16.40
CA LEU A 106 -8.94 -6.75 15.99
C LEU A 106 -9.35 -5.61 16.94
N PRO A 107 -8.40 -4.75 17.37
CA PRO A 107 -8.76 -3.56 18.14
C PRO A 107 -9.68 -2.64 17.33
N ALA A 108 -10.53 -1.89 18.01
CA ALA A 108 -11.38 -0.92 17.33
C ALA A 108 -10.52 0.15 16.65
N LEU A 109 -10.91 0.59 15.46
CA LEU A 109 -10.14 1.57 14.68
C LEU A 109 -9.87 2.86 15.46
N HIS A 110 -10.84 3.30 16.28
CA HIS A 110 -10.67 4.47 17.16
C HIS A 110 -9.58 4.26 18.23
N ASP A 111 -9.48 3.06 18.81
CA ASP A 111 -8.41 2.74 19.77
C ASP A 111 -7.03 2.71 19.11
N ILE A 112 -6.97 2.34 17.82
CA ILE A 112 -5.73 2.45 17.02
C ILE A 112 -5.43 3.92 16.76
N ALA A 113 -6.41 4.71 16.35
CA ALA A 113 -6.27 6.13 16.07
C ALA A 113 -5.75 6.90 17.29
N ASP A 114 -6.36 6.69 18.46
CA ASP A 114 -5.98 7.34 19.71
C ASP A 114 -4.55 7.01 20.13
N ARG A 115 -4.13 5.74 19.96
CA ARG A 115 -2.75 5.32 20.23
C ARG A 115 -1.75 5.99 19.30
N LEU A 116 -2.05 6.06 18.00
CA LEU A 116 -1.16 6.71 17.03
C LEU A 116 -1.11 8.23 17.21
N ALA A 117 -2.23 8.85 17.60
CA ALA A 117 -2.28 10.27 17.92
C ALA A 117 -1.47 10.63 19.19
N ALA A 118 -1.40 9.71 20.16
CA ALA A 118 -0.62 9.89 21.38
C ALA A 118 0.91 9.85 21.15
N GLU A 119 1.38 9.34 19.99
CA GLU A 119 2.81 9.30 19.66
C GLU A 119 3.39 10.64 19.21
N GLU A 120 2.64 11.75 19.28
CA GLU A 120 3.00 13.14 18.92
C GLU A 120 4.14 13.23 17.87
N LYS A 121 3.81 12.85 16.63
CA LYS A 121 4.69 13.01 15.47
C LYS A 121 4.11 14.09 14.56
N ASP A 122 4.78 15.25 14.48
CA ASP A 122 4.33 16.40 13.68
C ASP A 122 4.12 16.07 12.19
N SER A 123 4.79 15.04 11.67
CA SER A 123 4.68 14.60 10.28
C SER A 123 3.60 13.55 10.04
N ARG A 124 2.77 13.22 11.06
CA ARG A 124 1.72 12.20 10.96
C ARG A 124 0.34 12.82 11.21
N GLU A 125 -0.58 12.56 10.29
CA GLU A 125 -1.99 12.89 10.42
C GLU A 125 -2.81 11.59 10.50
N VAL A 126 -3.62 11.44 11.55
CA VAL A 126 -4.43 10.26 11.80
C VAL A 126 -5.90 10.65 11.80
N SER A 127 -6.71 9.90 11.05
CA SER A 127 -8.15 10.15 10.94
C SER A 127 -8.92 8.85 10.73
N VAL A 128 -10.20 8.83 11.13
CA VAL A 128 -11.13 7.74 10.77
C VAL A 128 -12.07 8.28 9.70
N VAL A 129 -12.19 7.55 8.60
CA VAL A 129 -12.96 7.96 7.40
C VAL A 129 -13.92 6.86 6.95
N GLU A 130 -14.95 7.23 6.21
CA GLU A 130 -15.90 6.30 5.61
C GLU A 130 -15.57 6.06 4.14
N LEU A 131 -15.31 4.80 3.77
CA LEU A 131 -15.12 4.36 2.38
C LEU A 131 -16.35 3.57 1.90
N ALA A 132 -16.44 3.32 0.59
CA ALA A 132 -17.46 2.41 0.05
C ALA A 132 -17.35 0.99 0.63
N ALA A 133 -16.15 0.58 1.04
CA ALA A 133 -15.85 -0.69 1.72
C ALA A 133 -16.09 -0.67 3.24
N GLY A 134 -16.54 0.46 3.81
CA GLY A 134 -16.79 0.63 5.25
C GLY A 134 -15.81 1.59 5.93
N THR A 135 -15.91 1.68 7.26
CA THR A 135 -15.05 2.54 8.08
C THR A 135 -13.59 2.11 7.98
N ALA A 136 -12.70 3.09 7.79
CA ALA A 136 -11.27 2.88 7.65
C ALA A 136 -10.48 3.84 8.53
N LEU A 137 -9.36 3.36 9.07
CA LEU A 137 -8.33 4.24 9.61
C LEU A 137 -7.49 4.76 8.45
N ARG A 138 -7.31 6.07 8.38
CA ARG A 138 -6.47 6.76 7.40
C ARG A 138 -5.31 7.44 8.12
N VAL A 139 -4.08 7.08 7.76
CA VAL A 139 -2.85 7.65 8.31
C VAL A 139 -2.02 8.23 7.17
N ARG A 140 -1.86 9.56 7.15
CA ARG A 140 -0.88 10.23 6.29
C ARG A 140 0.40 10.39 7.09
N GLU A 141 1.53 10.04 6.52
CA GLU A 141 2.83 10.25 7.16
C GLU A 141 3.83 10.81 6.15
N GLU A 142 4.52 11.88 6.53
CA GLU A 142 5.67 12.38 5.78
C GLU A 142 6.95 11.84 6.44
N TYR A 143 7.83 11.30 5.60
CA TYR A 143 9.14 10.82 5.99
C TYR A 143 10.21 11.69 5.34
N ASP A 144 11.06 12.29 6.15
CA ASP A 144 12.25 12.99 5.71
C ASP A 144 13.49 12.35 6.33
N PRO A 145 14.34 11.65 5.55
CA PRO A 145 15.53 10.97 6.07
C PRO A 145 16.55 11.92 6.73
N ALA A 146 16.48 13.23 6.47
CA ALA A 146 17.33 14.22 7.14
C ALA A 146 16.85 14.57 8.56
N ARG A 147 15.58 14.31 8.89
CA ARG A 147 14.95 14.67 10.16
C ARG A 147 14.50 13.44 10.96
N ASP A 148 14.01 12.43 10.26
CA ASP A 148 13.39 11.25 10.84
C ASP A 148 14.40 10.12 11.07
N ARG A 149 14.21 9.40 12.17
CA ARG A 149 14.94 8.17 12.41
C ARG A 149 14.51 7.12 11.38
N PRO A 150 15.44 6.36 10.79
CA PRO A 150 15.06 5.27 9.90
C PRO A 150 14.26 4.20 10.64
N PRO A 151 13.36 3.49 9.91
CA PRO A 151 12.66 2.34 10.47
C PRO A 151 13.67 1.31 11.01
N VAL A 152 13.32 0.66 12.12
CA VAL A 152 14.15 -0.38 12.72
C VAL A 152 14.37 -1.49 11.70
N GLY A 153 15.63 -1.81 11.39
CA GLY A 153 16.00 -2.82 10.40
C GLY A 153 16.13 -2.32 8.95
N ALA A 154 15.85 -1.04 8.67
CA ALA A 154 16.00 -0.40 7.36
C ALA A 154 17.18 0.58 7.30
N GLU A 155 18.16 0.42 8.20
CA GLU A 155 19.26 1.39 8.38
C GLU A 155 20.08 1.59 7.10
N LYS A 156 20.31 0.52 6.33
CA LYS A 156 21.07 0.59 5.06
C LYS A 156 20.27 1.21 3.93
N GLU A 157 18.96 0.94 3.87
CA GLU A 157 18.07 1.56 2.87
C GLU A 157 17.87 3.05 3.14
N ALA A 158 17.92 3.46 4.41
CA ALA A 158 17.75 4.85 4.81
C ALA A 158 18.87 5.77 4.36
N GLU A 159 20.10 5.27 4.21
CA GLU A 159 21.23 6.07 3.70
C GLU A 159 20.97 6.61 2.28
N LEU A 160 20.10 5.95 1.51
CA LEU A 160 19.71 6.32 0.15
C LEU A 160 18.22 6.65 0.04
N ALA A 161 17.49 6.70 1.14
CA ALA A 161 16.08 7.02 1.12
C ALA A 161 15.88 8.46 0.64
N LEU A 162 14.83 8.65 -0.15
CA LEU A 162 14.35 9.98 -0.53
C LEU A 162 13.25 10.39 0.44
N PRO A 163 13.04 11.70 0.66
CA PRO A 163 11.83 12.17 1.30
C PRO A 163 10.60 11.60 0.58
N SER A 164 9.61 11.16 1.35
CA SER A 164 8.40 10.55 0.82
C SER A 164 7.17 10.91 1.64
N VAL A 165 6.02 10.75 1.01
CA VAL A 165 4.72 10.76 1.69
C VAL A 165 4.11 9.39 1.53
N THR A 166 3.64 8.84 2.65
CA THR A 166 2.84 7.61 2.68
C THR A 166 1.42 7.93 3.11
N LEU A 167 0.49 7.13 2.59
CA LEU A 167 -0.89 7.18 3.01
C LEU A 167 -1.35 5.74 3.22
N ASP A 168 -1.69 5.42 4.46
CA ASP A 168 -2.14 4.09 4.85
C ASP A 168 -3.63 4.10 5.13
N TYR A 169 -4.32 3.11 4.57
CA TYR A 169 -5.69 2.77 4.92
C TYR A 169 -5.74 1.41 5.58
N GLN A 170 -6.40 1.31 6.72
CA GLN A 170 -6.69 0.03 7.36
C GLN A 170 -8.21 -0.16 7.40
N VAL A 171 -8.69 -1.15 6.65
CA VAL A 171 -10.12 -1.42 6.44
C VAL A 171 -10.45 -2.79 7.02
N GLN A 172 -11.39 -2.84 7.96
CA GLN A 172 -11.83 -4.13 8.53
C GLN A 172 -12.58 -4.94 7.46
N VAL A 173 -12.22 -6.22 7.30
CA VAL A 173 -12.90 -7.12 6.38
C VAL A 173 -14.25 -7.51 7.01
N PRO A 174 -15.39 -7.24 6.36
CA PRO A 174 -16.70 -7.58 6.91
C PRO A 174 -16.80 -9.09 7.19
N GLY A 175 -17.34 -9.46 8.37
CA GLY A 175 -17.55 -10.86 8.73
C GLY A 175 -16.27 -11.67 8.97
N ALA A 176 -15.09 -11.03 9.03
CA ALA A 176 -13.82 -11.69 9.31
C ALA A 176 -12.99 -10.89 10.33
N GLU A 177 -12.23 -11.60 11.16
CA GLU A 177 -11.17 -11.01 11.98
C GLU A 177 -9.92 -10.81 11.10
N ALA A 178 -10.03 -9.93 10.12
CA ALA A 178 -8.98 -9.59 9.18
C ALA A 178 -9.03 -8.10 8.82
N ILE A 179 -7.89 -7.53 8.49
CA ILE A 179 -7.76 -6.13 8.10
C ILE A 179 -7.03 -6.05 6.77
N LEU A 180 -7.63 -5.35 5.81
CA LEU A 180 -6.99 -5.03 4.55
C LEU A 180 -6.25 -3.71 4.71
N ILE A 181 -4.95 -3.72 4.42
CA ILE A 181 -4.08 -2.56 4.54
C ILE A 181 -3.68 -2.12 3.14
N LEU A 182 -3.96 -0.86 2.80
CA LEU A 182 -3.51 -0.23 1.56
C LEU A 182 -2.47 0.82 1.93
N THR A 183 -1.22 0.59 1.53
CA THR A 183 -0.11 1.51 1.76
C THR A 183 0.31 2.15 0.45
N PHE A 184 -0.03 3.42 0.29
CA PHE A 184 0.41 4.25 -0.82
C PHE A 184 1.73 4.93 -0.45
N SER A 185 2.63 5.11 -1.41
CA SER A 185 3.88 5.85 -1.20
C SER A 185 4.30 6.61 -2.45
N THR A 186 4.84 7.81 -2.26
CA THR A 186 5.45 8.60 -3.34
C THR A 186 6.61 9.45 -2.83
N PRO A 187 7.71 9.58 -3.59
CA PRO A 187 8.78 10.53 -3.29
C PRO A 187 8.45 11.96 -3.74
N LEU A 188 7.28 12.22 -4.33
CA LEU A 188 6.89 13.52 -4.90
C LEU A 188 6.37 14.49 -3.82
N VAL A 189 7.18 14.75 -2.80
CA VAL A 189 6.77 15.57 -1.65
C VAL A 189 6.38 17.00 -2.02
N GLN A 190 6.86 17.53 -3.17
CA GLN A 190 6.49 18.87 -3.65
C GLN A 190 5.03 18.97 -4.14
N ILE A 191 4.43 17.84 -4.49
CA ILE A 191 3.02 17.74 -4.91
C ILE A 191 2.26 16.74 -4.03
N ALA A 192 2.69 16.60 -2.77
CA ALA A 192 2.16 15.64 -1.81
C ALA A 192 0.63 15.69 -1.74
N ASP A 193 0.04 16.87 -1.60
CA ASP A 193 -1.41 17.02 -1.45
C ASP A 193 -2.17 16.51 -2.69
N ALA A 194 -1.66 16.78 -3.90
CA ALA A 194 -2.26 16.27 -5.13
C ALA A 194 -2.13 14.75 -5.27
N MET A 195 -1.02 14.18 -4.81
CA MET A 195 -0.84 12.72 -4.77
C MET A 195 -1.73 12.08 -3.71
N VAL A 196 -1.91 12.72 -2.56
CA VAL A 196 -2.83 12.31 -1.50
C VAL A 196 -4.27 12.32 -2.01
N ASP A 197 -4.70 13.34 -2.74
CA ASP A 197 -6.04 13.38 -3.36
C ASP A 197 -6.25 12.19 -4.33
N LEU A 198 -5.21 11.84 -5.10
CA LEU A 198 -5.23 10.67 -5.99
C LEU A 198 -5.36 9.37 -5.18
N PHE A 199 -4.58 9.22 -4.12
CA PHE A 199 -4.60 8.03 -3.27
C PHE A 199 -5.94 7.90 -2.52
N ASP A 200 -6.49 9.01 -2.02
CA ASP A 200 -7.82 9.08 -1.40
C ASP A 200 -8.89 8.62 -2.40
N ALA A 201 -8.82 9.04 -3.66
CA ALA A 201 -9.75 8.61 -4.71
C ALA A 201 -9.63 7.12 -5.03
N VAL A 202 -8.41 6.57 -5.08
CA VAL A 202 -8.17 5.14 -5.27
C VAL A 202 -8.73 4.34 -4.10
N ALA A 203 -8.36 4.68 -2.86
CA ALA A 203 -8.86 4.01 -1.66
C ALA A 203 -10.39 4.12 -1.54
N GLY A 204 -10.98 5.27 -1.87
CA GLY A 204 -12.43 5.48 -1.91
C GLY A 204 -13.19 4.60 -2.90
N SER A 205 -12.49 4.06 -3.91
CA SER A 205 -13.08 3.12 -4.88
C SER A 205 -13.10 1.66 -4.40
N LEU A 206 -12.48 1.37 -3.25
CA LEU A 206 -12.44 0.02 -2.69
C LEU A 206 -13.87 -0.47 -2.44
N SER A 207 -14.15 -1.68 -2.92
CA SER A 207 -15.43 -2.36 -2.71
C SER A 207 -15.21 -3.85 -2.51
N TRP A 208 -16.00 -4.45 -1.64
CA TRP A 208 -16.00 -5.90 -1.42
C TRP A 208 -16.79 -6.62 -2.50
N THR A 209 -16.36 -7.82 -2.86
CA THR A 209 -17.07 -8.67 -3.82
C THR A 209 -17.25 -10.08 -3.27
N ASP A 210 -18.42 -10.65 -3.54
CA ASP A 210 -18.74 -12.04 -3.23
C ASP A 210 -18.07 -13.00 -4.22
N ALA A 211 -17.97 -14.28 -3.84
CA ALA A 211 -17.54 -15.32 -4.77
C ALA A 211 -18.54 -15.39 -5.94
N ALA A 212 -18.05 -15.24 -7.16
CA ALA A 212 -18.85 -15.37 -8.38
C ALA A 212 -19.37 -16.81 -8.61
#